data_AF-A0A8H9GG12-F1
#
_entry.id   AF-A0A8H9GG12-F1
#
_cell.length_a   1.000
_cell.length_b   1.000
_cell.length_c   1.000
_cell.angle_alpha   90.00
_cell.angle_beta   90.00
_cell.angle_gamma   90.00
#
_symmetry.space_group_name_H-M   'P 1'
#
loop_
_entity.id
_entity.type
_entity.pdbx_description
1 polymer ?
#
loop_
_entity_poly.entity_id
_entity_poly.type
_entity_poly.pdbx_seq_one_letter_code
_entity_poly.pdbx_strand_id
1 'polypeptide(L)'
;MDQAEANGRQLLASWDELRGASGAEEGDRQFRHHLMEYIPAELERLGGPADERRHAHAASAMALVDVCESAGRFADALTVTEWVAREHVSRGGDLGIRTVWACADACQVAAASPALFDRAAALLEWVADAAPDRADGAPALAASQALLVLAGLHQATTDRENHSVRAREVERVLSRVVAAWEGSTEPVVRAQVHSARLSRALVRIELADDAGARADVGALADGAARDVQVPDVDELVAVARHAVPVLDWCAGYPAPELDLSYLKAQRRRDLREGRLRTFARNNPARYAETARAAHRRTVRMLSRSLVTGLPVVLLLRSFEMVETSHLGEVLISDAPGGQEFVRRIAVTRGGPLVDRLGSAVDVVSVSNAAAGELELDAVGTDFGRPTLRWPLYLANDSWLDRVAELVAVADVIVMWTSQKSAGVVQELEVIQRLGRAGDAYALLEPHVPDVVYPALVGQGPPATEPLLPGDPLLAGFRRVATVGDPGAADWVVDEVVRTVQSLGARDRLDRIAALAARAGEVWGG
;
A
#
# COMPACT_ATOMS: atom_id res chain seq x y z
N MET A 1 29.41 -29.67 -11.24
CA MET A 1 29.52 -29.32 -9.81
C MET A 1 30.66 -28.32 -9.76
N ASP A 2 30.35 -27.06 -9.47
CA ASP A 2 31.31 -25.97 -9.61
C ASP A 2 32.37 -26.04 -8.52
N GLN A 3 33.63 -25.80 -8.89
CA GLN A 3 34.77 -25.84 -7.96
C GLN A 3 34.57 -24.89 -6.76
N ALA A 4 33.90 -23.76 -6.98
CA ALA A 4 33.56 -22.80 -5.93
C ALA A 4 32.61 -23.41 -4.88
N GLU A 5 31.55 -24.08 -5.32
CA GLU A 5 30.58 -24.75 -4.43
C GLU A 5 31.25 -25.86 -3.61
N ALA A 6 32.14 -26.65 -4.23
CA ALA A 6 32.91 -27.67 -3.53
C ALA A 6 33.80 -27.06 -2.42
N ASN A 7 34.49 -25.96 -2.73
CA ASN A 7 35.30 -25.23 -1.76
C ASN A 7 34.44 -24.66 -0.61
N GLY A 8 33.28 -24.07 -0.92
CA GLY A 8 32.34 -23.55 0.08
C GLY A 8 31.84 -24.64 1.04
N ARG A 9 31.48 -25.82 0.52
CA ARG A 9 31.08 -26.97 1.34
C ARG A 9 32.21 -27.49 2.23
N GLN A 10 33.45 -27.51 1.72
CA GLN A 10 34.61 -27.90 2.52
C GLN A 10 34.86 -26.91 3.67
N LEU A 11 34.76 -25.61 3.40
CA LEU A 11 34.88 -24.57 4.41
C LEU A 11 33.77 -24.69 5.47
N LEU A 12 32.53 -24.94 5.05
CA LEU A 12 31.40 -25.14 5.97
C LEU A 12 31.63 -26.36 6.88
N ALA A 13 32.07 -27.48 6.31
CA ALA A 13 32.37 -28.69 7.07
C ALA A 13 33.48 -28.46 8.09
N SER A 14 34.55 -27.73 7.71
CA SER A 14 35.63 -27.36 8.63
C SER A 14 35.12 -26.47 9.77
N TRP A 15 34.22 -25.53 9.48
CA TRP A 15 33.63 -24.68 10.51
C TRP A 15 32.80 -25.50 11.51
N ASP A 16 31.97 -26.41 11.02
CA ASP A 16 31.15 -27.28 11.87
C ASP A 16 31.99 -28.22 12.74
N GLU A 17 33.09 -28.74 12.21
CA GLU A 17 34.05 -29.54 12.96
C GLU A 17 34.66 -28.74 14.13
N LEU A 18 35.10 -27.50 13.87
CA LEU A 18 35.67 -26.62 14.90
C LEU A 18 34.64 -26.28 15.99
N ARG A 19 33.38 -26.00 15.60
CA ARG A 19 32.27 -25.78 16.55
C ARG A 19 31.98 -27.02 17.40
N GLY A 20 32.01 -28.20 16.78
CA GLY A 20 31.79 -29.47 17.47
C GLY A 20 32.90 -29.83 18.45
N ALA A 21 34.16 -29.51 18.12
CA ALA A 21 35.32 -29.83 18.95
C ALA A 21 35.54 -28.85 20.10
N SER A 22 35.34 -27.54 19.87
CA SER A 22 35.73 -26.48 20.82
C SER A 22 34.54 -25.71 21.42
N GLY A 23 33.32 -26.00 20.98
CA GLY A 23 32.12 -25.21 21.28
C GLY A 23 31.94 -24.06 20.28
N ALA A 24 30.72 -23.49 20.24
CA ALA A 24 30.32 -22.53 19.20
C ALA A 24 31.21 -21.26 19.15
N GLU A 25 31.42 -20.60 20.30
CA GLU A 25 32.15 -19.33 20.34
C GLU A 25 33.64 -19.48 20.01
N GLU A 26 34.29 -20.51 20.55
CA GLU A 26 35.69 -20.80 20.27
C GLU A 26 35.89 -21.29 18.83
N GLY A 27 34.98 -22.16 18.35
CA GLY A 27 34.98 -22.63 16.97
C GLY A 27 34.81 -21.50 15.96
N ASP A 28 33.93 -20.54 16.22
CA ASP A 28 33.75 -19.33 15.39
C ASP A 28 35.02 -18.47 15.36
N ARG A 29 35.69 -18.31 16.50
CA ARG A 29 36.93 -17.54 16.57
C ARG A 29 38.05 -18.21 15.77
N GLN A 30 38.22 -19.52 15.93
CA GLN A 30 39.22 -20.31 15.22
C GLN A 30 38.94 -20.32 13.71
N PHE A 31 37.68 -20.50 13.33
CA PHE A 31 37.29 -20.49 11.92
C PHE A 31 37.47 -19.10 11.29
N ARG A 32 37.11 -18.02 12.00
CA ARG A 32 37.38 -16.65 11.55
C ARG A 32 38.87 -16.44 11.30
N HIS A 33 39.74 -16.86 12.23
CA HIS A 33 41.19 -16.76 12.06
C HIS A 33 41.66 -17.57 10.83
N HIS A 34 41.12 -18.78 10.64
CA HIS A 34 41.44 -19.58 9.47
C HIS A 34 41.03 -18.90 8.15
N LEU A 35 39.78 -18.43 8.07
CA LEU A 35 39.24 -17.81 6.86
C LEU A 35 39.90 -16.46 6.56
N MET A 36 40.05 -15.60 7.57
CA MET A 36 40.43 -14.19 7.38
C MET A 36 41.93 -13.93 7.49
N GLU A 37 42.72 -14.84 8.07
CA GLU A 37 44.17 -14.66 8.24
C GLU A 37 44.97 -15.78 7.57
N TYR A 38 44.63 -17.05 7.83
CA TYR A 38 45.40 -18.18 7.30
C TYR A 38 45.26 -18.34 5.78
N ILE A 39 44.03 -18.33 5.24
CA ILE A 39 43.81 -18.47 3.79
C ILE A 39 44.49 -17.33 3.00
N PRO A 40 44.33 -16.04 3.37
CA PRO A 40 45.07 -14.96 2.73
C PRO A 40 46.59 -15.14 2.79
N ALA A 41 47.15 -15.55 3.94
CA ALA A 41 48.58 -15.78 4.09
C ALA A 41 49.09 -16.94 3.21
N GLU A 42 48.33 -18.03 3.08
CA GLU A 42 48.70 -19.11 2.15
C GLU A 42 48.62 -18.67 0.69
N LEU A 43 47.61 -17.89 0.32
CA LEU A 43 47.56 -17.29 -1.02
C LEU A 43 48.80 -16.42 -1.26
N GLU A 44 49.23 -15.62 -0.28
CA GLU A 44 50.46 -14.83 -0.37
C GLU A 44 51.71 -15.70 -0.57
N ARG A 45 51.81 -16.82 0.15
CA ARG A 45 52.92 -17.79 -0.01
C ARG A 45 52.95 -18.42 -1.40
N LEU A 46 51.80 -18.64 -2.03
CA LEU A 46 51.69 -19.19 -3.38
C LEU A 46 52.13 -18.20 -4.48
N GLY A 47 52.31 -16.92 -4.15
CA GLY A 47 52.81 -15.88 -5.07
C GLY A 47 51.72 -15.21 -5.93
N GLY A 48 52.11 -14.45 -6.95
CA GLY A 48 51.21 -13.75 -7.88
C GLY A 48 50.98 -12.25 -7.59
N PRO A 49 50.07 -11.59 -8.33
CA PRO A 49 49.63 -10.22 -8.04
C PRO A 49 48.78 -10.15 -6.77
N ALA A 50 48.92 -9.09 -5.98
CA ALA A 50 48.17 -8.92 -4.73
C ALA A 50 46.65 -8.88 -4.94
N ASP A 51 46.19 -8.25 -6.02
CA ASP A 51 44.75 -8.11 -6.29
C ASP A 51 44.10 -9.43 -6.69
N GLU A 52 44.77 -10.28 -7.49
CA GLU A 52 44.26 -11.60 -7.85
C GLU A 52 44.08 -12.50 -6.63
N ARG A 53 45.05 -12.45 -5.69
CA ARG A 53 44.94 -13.19 -4.43
C ARG A 53 43.76 -12.74 -3.58
N ARG A 54 43.55 -11.43 -3.48
CA ARG A 54 42.42 -10.88 -2.71
C ARG A 54 41.07 -11.26 -3.34
N HIS A 55 40.99 -11.24 -4.68
CA HIS A 55 39.81 -11.74 -5.39
C HIS A 55 39.58 -13.22 -5.13
N ALA A 56 40.63 -14.05 -5.15
CA ALA A 56 40.52 -15.49 -4.86
C ALA A 56 40.06 -15.74 -3.42
N HIS A 57 40.56 -14.98 -2.44
CA HIS A 57 40.09 -15.03 -1.06
C HIS A 57 38.61 -14.65 -0.95
N ALA A 58 38.22 -13.49 -1.49
CA ALA A 58 36.83 -13.04 -1.45
C ALA A 58 35.89 -14.02 -2.15
N ALA A 59 36.27 -14.58 -3.31
CA ALA A 59 35.49 -15.57 -4.02
C ALA A 59 35.29 -16.87 -3.20
N SER A 60 36.33 -17.32 -2.48
CA SER A 60 36.23 -18.49 -1.60
C SER A 60 35.30 -18.23 -0.42
N ALA A 61 35.35 -17.03 0.17
CA ALA A 61 34.45 -16.64 1.25
C ALA A 61 33.00 -16.45 0.77
N MET A 62 32.77 -15.89 -0.42
CA MET A 62 31.41 -15.78 -0.99
C MET A 62 30.83 -17.13 -1.37
N ALA A 63 31.65 -18.07 -1.85
CA ALA A 63 31.18 -19.44 -2.07
C ALA A 63 30.71 -20.12 -0.76
N LEU A 64 31.31 -19.78 0.38
CA LEU A 64 30.82 -20.22 1.69
C LEU A 64 29.49 -19.54 2.04
N VAL A 65 29.31 -18.25 1.75
CA VAL A 65 28.03 -17.54 1.94
C VAL A 65 26.92 -18.25 1.16
N ASP A 66 27.11 -18.51 -0.13
CA ASP A 66 26.11 -19.18 -0.99
C ASP A 66 25.72 -20.57 -0.47
N VAL A 67 26.70 -21.34 0.00
CA VAL A 67 26.47 -22.68 0.58
C VAL A 67 25.73 -22.57 1.92
N CYS A 68 26.06 -21.60 2.77
CA CYS A 68 25.34 -21.34 4.01
C CYS A 68 23.88 -20.96 3.74
N GLU A 69 23.62 -20.07 2.77
CA GLU A 69 22.25 -19.67 2.38
C GLU A 69 21.45 -20.85 1.84
N SER A 70 22.05 -21.65 0.96
CA SER A 70 21.43 -22.86 0.40
C SER A 70 21.10 -23.90 1.48
N ALA A 71 21.86 -23.92 2.58
CA ALA A 71 21.61 -24.76 3.74
C ALA A 71 20.64 -24.14 4.78
N GLY A 72 20.11 -22.94 4.53
CA GLY A 72 19.25 -22.22 5.47
C GLY A 72 19.98 -21.60 6.68
N ARG A 73 21.31 -21.54 6.65
CA ARG A 73 22.17 -21.01 7.72
C ARG A 73 22.44 -19.51 7.53
N PHE A 74 21.37 -18.73 7.44
CA PHE A 74 21.43 -17.30 7.12
C PHE A 74 22.26 -16.47 8.13
N ALA A 75 22.28 -16.87 9.42
CA ALA A 75 23.08 -16.20 10.44
C ALA A 75 24.58 -16.37 10.20
N ASP A 76 25.00 -17.56 9.73
CA ASP A 76 26.39 -17.86 9.41
C ASP A 76 26.80 -17.16 8.10
N ALA A 77 25.94 -17.20 7.07
CA ALA A 77 26.11 -16.46 5.83
C ALA A 77 26.36 -14.96 6.11
N LEU A 78 25.46 -14.32 6.88
CA LEU A 78 25.60 -12.91 7.25
C LEU A 78 26.87 -12.63 8.08
N THR A 79 27.33 -13.59 8.88
CA THR A 79 28.56 -13.46 9.65
C THR A 79 29.81 -13.46 8.77
N VAL A 80 29.88 -14.37 7.81
CA VAL A 80 30.98 -14.42 6.84
C VAL A 80 30.96 -13.17 5.97
N THR A 81 29.79 -12.75 5.48
CA THR A 81 29.62 -11.50 4.73
C THR A 81 30.15 -10.31 5.50
N GLU A 82 29.81 -10.16 6.79
CA GLU A 82 30.32 -9.08 7.63
C GLU A 82 31.85 -9.08 7.75
N TRP A 83 32.47 -10.25 7.93
CA TRP A 83 33.93 -10.34 8.03
C TRP A 83 34.62 -9.92 6.74
N VAL A 84 34.11 -10.37 5.60
CA VAL A 84 34.62 -10.01 4.26
C VAL A 84 34.41 -8.53 3.99
N ALA A 85 33.25 -7.97 4.36
CA ALA A 85 32.95 -6.56 4.21
C ALA A 85 33.94 -5.66 4.95
N ARG A 86 34.19 -5.98 6.23
CA ARG A 86 35.14 -5.23 7.09
C ARG A 86 36.56 -5.25 6.54
N GLU A 87 36.93 -6.32 5.85
CA GLU A 87 38.26 -6.51 5.28
C GLU A 87 38.46 -5.76 3.95
N HIS A 88 37.44 -5.69 3.09
CA HIS A 88 37.61 -5.24 1.70
C HIS A 88 36.92 -3.93 1.32
N VAL A 89 35.81 -3.54 1.97
CA VAL A 89 35.02 -2.38 1.54
C VAL A 89 35.82 -1.07 1.65
N SER A 90 36.46 -0.84 2.80
CA SER A 90 37.22 0.40 3.09
C SER A 90 38.48 0.56 2.24
N ARG A 91 38.95 -0.52 1.60
CA ARG A 91 40.11 -0.50 0.70
C ARG A 91 39.78 0.06 -0.68
N GLY A 92 38.50 0.08 -1.05
CA GLY A 92 38.05 0.57 -2.35
C GLY A 92 38.44 -0.33 -3.53
N GLY A 93 38.47 0.28 -4.71
CA GLY A 93 38.72 -0.42 -5.98
C GLY A 93 37.60 -1.40 -6.36
N ASP A 94 37.83 -2.19 -7.41
CA ASP A 94 36.84 -3.15 -7.94
C ASP A 94 36.40 -4.18 -6.88
N LEU A 95 37.33 -4.69 -6.09
CA LEU A 95 37.03 -5.67 -5.05
C LEU A 95 36.17 -5.09 -3.92
N GLY A 96 36.45 -3.86 -3.47
CA GLY A 96 35.64 -3.19 -2.46
C GLY A 96 34.21 -2.97 -2.96
N ILE A 97 34.06 -2.51 -4.20
CA ILE A 97 32.76 -2.31 -4.87
C ILE A 97 31.98 -3.62 -4.94
N ARG A 98 32.58 -4.70 -5.46
CA ARG A 98 31.94 -6.03 -5.56
C ARG A 98 31.54 -6.57 -4.20
N THR A 99 32.36 -6.35 -3.17
CA THR A 99 32.03 -6.73 -1.80
C THR A 99 30.78 -6.01 -1.31
N VAL A 100 30.59 -4.72 -1.61
CA VAL A 100 29.36 -3.99 -1.27
C VAL A 100 28.13 -4.62 -1.93
N TRP A 101 28.22 -4.97 -3.23
CA TRP A 101 27.13 -5.66 -3.94
C TRP A 101 26.79 -7.00 -3.31
N ALA A 102 27.80 -7.84 -3.06
CA ALA A 102 27.61 -9.14 -2.42
C ALA A 102 27.00 -9.01 -1.01
N CYS A 103 27.38 -7.97 -0.25
CA CYS A 103 26.76 -7.66 1.03
C CYS A 103 25.29 -7.27 0.88
N ALA A 104 24.96 -6.49 -0.14
CA ALA A 104 23.59 -6.08 -0.42
C ALA A 104 22.68 -7.31 -0.65
N ASP A 105 23.13 -8.23 -1.50
CA ASP A 105 22.40 -9.46 -1.82
C ASP A 105 22.24 -10.37 -0.60
N ALA A 106 23.34 -10.66 0.11
CA ALA A 106 23.30 -11.54 1.29
C ALA A 106 22.45 -10.96 2.43
N CYS A 107 22.49 -9.63 2.65
CA CYS A 107 21.62 -8.97 3.62
C CYS A 107 20.15 -9.06 3.22
N GLN A 108 19.83 -8.97 1.93
CA GLN A 108 18.46 -9.12 1.43
C GLN A 108 17.91 -10.51 1.72
N VAL A 109 18.71 -11.56 1.50
CA VAL A 109 18.33 -12.95 1.80
C VAL A 109 18.19 -13.16 3.31
N ALA A 110 19.18 -12.74 4.10
CA ALA A 110 19.19 -12.96 5.55
C ALA A 110 18.05 -12.25 6.28
N ALA A 111 17.66 -11.06 5.83
CA ALA A 111 16.59 -10.27 6.43
C ALA A 111 15.18 -10.86 6.26
N ALA A 112 15.02 -11.93 5.46
CA ALA A 112 13.81 -12.75 5.47
C ALA A 112 13.56 -13.38 6.87
N SER A 113 14.60 -13.54 7.68
CA SER A 113 14.49 -13.90 9.10
C SER A 113 14.38 -12.65 9.97
N PRO A 114 13.28 -12.45 10.73
CA PRO A 114 13.13 -11.29 11.61
C PRO A 114 14.25 -11.12 12.65
N ALA A 115 14.86 -12.23 13.10
CA ALA A 115 15.93 -12.21 14.09
C ALA A 115 17.26 -11.65 13.53
N LEU A 116 17.42 -11.60 12.20
CA LEU A 116 18.63 -11.11 11.53
C LEU A 116 18.45 -9.71 10.95
N PHE A 117 17.23 -9.17 10.97
CA PHE A 117 16.89 -7.90 10.36
C PHE A 117 17.80 -6.76 10.81
N ASP A 118 17.89 -6.50 12.12
CA ASP A 118 18.66 -5.38 12.66
C ASP A 118 20.14 -5.47 12.30
N ARG A 119 20.69 -6.69 12.27
CA ARG A 119 22.09 -6.93 11.91
C ARG A 119 22.33 -6.70 10.42
N ALA A 120 21.44 -7.19 9.56
CA ALA A 120 21.52 -6.94 8.12
C ALA A 120 21.38 -5.45 7.80
N ALA A 121 20.44 -4.76 8.45
CA ALA A 121 20.23 -3.33 8.29
C ALA A 121 21.49 -2.53 8.72
N ALA A 122 22.06 -2.84 9.89
CA ALA A 122 23.28 -2.20 10.36
C ALA A 122 24.49 -2.44 9.44
N LEU A 123 24.60 -3.65 8.87
CA LEU A 123 25.66 -3.96 7.91
C LEU A 123 25.50 -3.15 6.62
N LEU A 124 24.28 -3.04 6.08
CA LEU A 124 23.99 -2.24 4.88
C LEU A 124 24.32 -0.76 5.08
N GLU A 125 23.96 -0.18 6.23
CA GLU A 125 24.34 1.19 6.56
C GLU A 125 25.86 1.35 6.61
N TRP A 126 26.54 0.41 7.29
CA TRP A 126 27.98 0.47 7.44
C TRP A 126 28.71 0.35 6.09
N VAL A 127 28.34 -0.60 5.22
CA VAL A 127 29.03 -0.78 3.92
C VAL A 127 28.83 0.42 3.00
N ALA A 128 27.65 1.05 3.02
CA ALA A 128 27.38 2.26 2.23
C ALA A 128 28.19 3.47 2.70
N ASP A 129 28.51 3.53 4.01
CA ASP A 129 29.33 4.60 4.59
C ASP A 129 30.83 4.32 4.52
N ALA A 130 31.24 3.05 4.53
CA ALA A 130 32.64 2.64 4.50
C ALA A 130 33.28 2.67 3.10
N ALA A 131 32.48 2.67 2.03
CA ALA A 131 32.98 2.70 0.65
C ALA A 131 33.71 4.03 0.33
N PRO A 132 35.01 4.00 -0.04
CA PRO A 132 35.74 5.20 -0.41
C PRO A 132 35.28 5.74 -1.77
N ASP A 133 35.55 7.03 -2.02
CA ASP A 133 35.28 7.71 -3.30
C ASP A 133 33.83 7.60 -3.80
N ARG A 134 32.87 7.47 -2.88
CA ARG A 134 31.42 7.35 -3.14
C ARG A 134 30.77 8.61 -3.72
N ALA A 135 31.52 9.56 -4.23
CA ALA A 135 30.97 10.80 -4.79
C ALA A 135 30.33 10.57 -6.17
N ASP A 136 30.89 9.66 -6.99
CA ASP A 136 30.38 9.38 -8.34
C ASP A 136 30.81 7.99 -8.85
N GLY A 137 30.29 7.58 -10.01
CA GLY A 137 30.69 6.36 -10.72
C GLY A 137 30.34 5.05 -10.00
N ALA A 138 31.17 4.02 -10.19
CA ALA A 138 30.91 2.68 -9.67
C ALA A 138 30.84 2.55 -8.13
N PRO A 139 31.68 3.25 -7.32
CA PRO A 139 31.52 3.28 -5.86
C PRO A 139 30.19 3.90 -5.41
N ALA A 140 29.77 5.00 -6.05
CA ALA A 140 28.47 5.62 -5.77
C ALA A 140 27.30 4.69 -6.11
N LEU A 141 27.37 3.98 -7.23
CA LEU A 141 26.38 3.00 -7.65
C LEU A 141 26.21 1.86 -6.62
N ALA A 142 27.31 1.32 -6.11
CA ALA A 142 27.28 0.26 -5.12
C ALA A 142 26.75 0.74 -3.76
N ALA A 143 27.22 1.89 -3.28
CA ALA A 143 26.79 2.45 -1.99
C ALA A 143 25.30 2.85 -2.00
N SER A 144 24.83 3.44 -3.10
CA SER A 144 23.41 3.78 -3.26
C SER A 144 22.53 2.55 -3.41
N GLN A 145 22.97 1.50 -4.11
CA GLN A 145 22.26 0.22 -4.13
C GLN A 145 22.11 -0.36 -2.72
N ALA A 146 23.18 -0.40 -1.92
CA ALA A 146 23.11 -0.92 -0.56
C ALA A 146 22.06 -0.17 0.30
N LEU A 147 21.97 1.15 0.15
CA LEU A 147 20.94 1.95 0.81
C LEU A 147 19.53 1.72 0.23
N LEU A 148 19.39 1.51 -1.08
CA LEU A 148 18.11 1.14 -1.68
C LEU A 148 17.61 -0.23 -1.20
N VAL A 149 18.51 -1.20 -1.07
CA VAL A 149 18.20 -2.51 -0.46
C VAL A 149 17.77 -2.33 0.99
N LEU A 150 18.48 -1.51 1.77
CA LEU A 150 18.09 -1.18 3.15
C LEU A 150 16.69 -0.55 3.23
N ALA A 151 16.36 0.40 2.34
CA ALA A 151 15.02 0.97 2.26
C ALA A 151 13.97 -0.10 1.93
N GLY A 152 14.28 -1.02 1.02
CA GLY A 152 13.44 -2.19 0.70
C GLY A 152 13.22 -3.11 1.91
N LEU A 153 14.27 -3.37 2.69
CA LEU A 153 14.18 -4.16 3.92
C LEU A 153 13.24 -3.51 4.93
N HIS A 154 13.42 -2.23 5.23
CA HIS A 154 12.51 -1.50 6.12
C HIS A 154 11.07 -1.56 5.58
N GLN A 155 10.86 -1.37 4.28
CA GLN A 155 9.53 -1.46 3.68
C GLN A 155 8.90 -2.85 3.81
N ALA A 156 9.68 -3.93 3.73
CA ALA A 156 9.20 -5.31 3.83
C ALA A 156 8.80 -5.75 5.25
N THR A 157 9.19 -5.01 6.30
CA THR A 157 8.82 -5.36 7.68
C THR A 157 7.30 -5.39 7.88
N THR A 158 6.79 -6.50 8.41
CA THR A 158 5.35 -6.78 8.55
C THR A 158 4.70 -6.20 9.80
N ASP A 159 5.43 -5.42 10.61
CA ASP A 159 4.88 -4.80 11.82
C ASP A 159 3.88 -3.69 11.46
N ARG A 160 2.60 -4.07 11.42
CA ARG A 160 1.48 -3.17 11.13
C ARG A 160 1.27 -2.14 12.24
N GLU A 161 1.70 -2.40 13.47
CA GLU A 161 1.49 -1.50 14.61
C GLU A 161 2.43 -0.27 14.52
N ASN A 162 3.56 -0.42 13.83
CA ASN A 162 4.59 0.63 13.69
C ASN A 162 4.74 1.17 12.25
N HIS A 163 3.66 1.17 11.46
CA HIS A 163 3.70 1.65 10.07
C HIS A 163 4.33 3.05 9.91
N SER A 164 4.10 3.97 10.84
CA SER A 164 4.68 5.33 10.80
C SER A 164 6.18 5.36 11.11
N VAL A 165 6.65 4.51 12.02
CA VAL A 165 8.09 4.36 12.31
C VAL A 165 8.79 3.77 11.09
N ARG A 166 8.23 2.69 10.53
CA ARG A 166 8.72 2.06 9.30
C ARG A 166 8.81 3.08 8.15
N ALA A 167 7.74 3.81 7.88
CA ALA A 167 7.71 4.82 6.82
C ALA A 167 8.77 5.92 7.04
N ARG A 168 9.00 6.36 8.28
CA ARG A 168 10.07 7.32 8.59
C ARG A 168 11.47 6.76 8.37
N GLU A 169 11.71 5.50 8.70
CA GLU A 169 13.02 4.86 8.41
C GLU A 169 13.28 4.74 6.91
N VAL A 170 12.26 4.32 6.14
CA VAL A 170 12.37 4.29 4.68
C VAL A 170 12.62 5.70 4.12
N GLU A 171 11.89 6.71 4.59
CA GLU A 171 12.10 8.12 4.19
C GLU A 171 13.51 8.60 4.51
N ARG A 172 14.03 8.30 5.72
CA ARG A 172 15.38 8.66 6.15
C ARG A 172 16.43 8.07 5.22
N VAL A 173 16.34 6.78 4.92
CA VAL A 173 17.30 6.09 4.06
C VAL A 173 17.25 6.62 2.63
N LEU A 174 16.06 6.80 2.06
CA LEU A 174 15.90 7.38 0.72
C LEU A 174 16.38 8.83 0.66
N SER A 175 16.17 9.60 1.73
CA SER A 175 16.69 10.96 1.84
C SER A 175 18.22 11.01 1.85
N ARG A 176 18.89 10.02 2.47
CA ARG A 176 20.35 9.88 2.38
C ARG A 176 20.78 9.62 0.93
N VAL A 177 20.08 8.75 0.20
CA VAL A 177 20.39 8.47 -1.21
C VAL A 177 20.29 9.74 -2.06
N VAL A 178 19.18 10.47 -1.97
CA VAL A 178 19.01 11.69 -2.76
C VAL A 178 20.07 12.74 -2.38
N ALA A 179 20.28 13.00 -1.09
CA ALA A 179 21.22 14.02 -0.63
C ALA A 179 22.68 13.72 -0.99
N ALA A 180 23.08 12.44 -1.00
CA ALA A 180 24.46 12.06 -1.30
C ALA A 180 24.79 12.15 -2.79
N TRP A 181 23.81 11.89 -3.68
CA TRP A 181 24.09 11.63 -5.10
C TRP A 181 23.28 12.46 -6.10
N GLU A 182 22.45 13.43 -5.67
CA GLU A 182 21.70 14.28 -6.61
C GLU A 182 22.57 15.08 -7.59
N GLY A 183 23.83 15.33 -7.24
CA GLY A 183 24.81 16.02 -8.08
C GLY A 183 25.68 15.11 -8.97
N SER A 184 25.44 13.80 -9.00
CA SER A 184 26.25 12.83 -9.73
C SER A 184 26.24 13.07 -11.25
N THR A 185 27.40 12.89 -11.88
CA THR A 185 27.56 12.97 -13.34
C THR A 185 27.38 11.62 -14.04
N GLU A 186 27.37 10.51 -13.29
CA GLU A 186 27.09 9.17 -13.79
C GLU A 186 25.58 8.94 -14.04
N PRO A 187 25.14 8.66 -15.28
CA PRO A 187 23.72 8.46 -15.60
C PRO A 187 23.03 7.36 -14.78
N VAL A 188 23.72 6.25 -14.49
CA VAL A 188 23.13 5.12 -13.77
C VAL A 188 22.90 5.48 -12.29
N VAL A 189 23.79 6.26 -11.68
CA VAL A 189 23.62 6.76 -10.31
C VAL A 189 22.48 7.78 -10.26
N ARG A 190 22.37 8.68 -11.25
CA ARG A 190 21.22 9.59 -11.34
C ARG A 190 19.90 8.83 -11.48
N ALA A 191 19.85 7.76 -12.27
CA ALA A 191 18.68 6.90 -12.37
C ALA A 191 18.28 6.28 -11.01
N GLN A 192 19.25 5.85 -10.19
CA GLN A 192 18.96 5.39 -8.83
C GLN A 192 18.46 6.53 -7.92
N VAL A 193 18.97 7.75 -8.06
CA VAL A 193 18.43 8.93 -7.36
C VAL A 193 16.99 9.21 -7.77
N HIS A 194 16.68 9.09 -9.07
CA HIS A 194 15.32 9.23 -9.60
C HIS A 194 14.36 8.18 -9.00
N SER A 195 14.78 6.92 -8.96
CA SER A 195 14.04 5.83 -8.28
C SER A 195 13.86 6.09 -6.79
N ALA A 196 14.89 6.63 -6.12
CA ALA A 196 14.83 7.00 -4.71
C ALA A 196 13.85 8.15 -4.46
N ARG A 197 13.82 9.17 -5.34
CA ARG A 197 12.88 10.30 -5.28
C ARG A 197 11.44 9.82 -5.43
N LEU A 198 11.15 8.96 -6.42
CA LEU A 198 9.81 8.40 -6.57
C LEU A 198 9.41 7.62 -5.32
N SER A 199 10.25 6.69 -4.87
CA SER A 199 9.98 5.89 -3.67
C SER A 199 9.77 6.76 -2.43
N ARG A 200 10.55 7.84 -2.29
CA ARG A 200 10.45 8.80 -1.18
C ARG A 200 9.15 9.58 -1.25
N ALA A 201 8.74 10.01 -2.44
CA ALA A 201 7.46 10.68 -2.64
C ALA A 201 6.29 9.79 -2.18
N LEU A 202 6.31 8.50 -2.53
CA LEU A 202 5.27 7.54 -2.12
C LEU A 202 5.21 7.39 -0.60
N VAL A 203 6.36 7.32 0.06
CA VAL A 203 6.45 7.25 1.52
C VAL A 203 5.98 8.56 2.17
N ARG A 204 6.29 9.71 1.57
CA ARG A 204 5.81 11.02 2.04
C ARG A 204 4.30 11.17 1.91
N ILE A 205 3.69 10.63 0.85
CA ILE A 205 2.23 10.49 0.75
C ILE A 205 1.70 9.69 1.94
N GLU A 206 2.29 8.53 2.27
CA GLU A 206 1.87 7.73 3.43
C GLU A 206 1.98 8.55 4.74
N LEU A 207 3.04 9.34 4.90
CA LEU A 207 3.30 10.22 6.05
C LEU A 207 2.47 11.51 6.08
N ALA A 208 1.64 11.82 5.07
CA ALA A 208 0.96 13.11 4.88
C ALA A 208 1.89 14.33 4.74
N ASP A 209 3.04 14.13 4.10
CA ASP A 209 3.89 15.22 3.62
C ASP A 209 3.67 15.44 2.11
N ASP A 210 2.50 15.96 1.75
CA ASP A 210 2.14 16.19 0.35
C ASP A 210 3.05 17.23 -0.33
N ALA A 211 3.58 18.19 0.43
CA ALA A 211 4.50 19.19 -0.10
C ALA A 211 5.86 18.56 -0.45
N GLY A 212 6.42 17.73 0.43
CA GLY A 212 7.64 16.99 0.15
C GLY A 212 7.48 15.96 -0.97
N ALA A 213 6.32 15.29 -1.04
CA ALA A 213 6.01 14.37 -2.15
C ALA A 213 5.97 15.10 -3.50
N ARG A 214 5.31 16.27 -3.57
CA ARG A 214 5.31 17.11 -4.77
C ARG A 214 6.71 17.57 -5.17
N ALA A 215 7.52 18.00 -4.21
CA ALA A 215 8.89 18.46 -4.47
C ALA A 215 9.74 17.34 -5.11
N ASP A 216 9.61 16.11 -4.60
CA ASP A 216 10.35 14.95 -5.12
C ASP A 216 9.94 14.56 -6.54
N VAL A 217 8.63 14.50 -6.80
CA VAL A 217 8.08 14.18 -8.12
C VAL A 217 8.41 15.28 -9.13
N GLY A 218 8.30 16.56 -8.75
CA GLY A 218 8.68 17.68 -9.61
C GLY A 218 10.16 17.63 -9.98
N ALA A 219 11.04 17.42 -8.99
CA ALA A 219 12.47 17.29 -9.24
C ALA A 219 12.84 16.06 -10.07
N LEU A 220 12.06 14.97 -9.96
CA LEU A 220 12.17 13.80 -10.84
C LEU A 220 11.76 14.14 -12.28
N ALA A 221 10.62 14.82 -12.49
CA ALA A 221 10.14 15.20 -13.81
C ALA A 221 11.14 16.11 -14.55
N ASP A 222 11.75 17.06 -13.83
CA ASP A 222 12.76 17.99 -14.38
C ASP A 222 14.11 17.29 -14.68
N GLY A 223 14.51 16.34 -13.84
CA GLY A 223 15.81 15.68 -13.92
C GLY A 223 15.86 14.50 -14.89
N ALA A 224 14.84 13.65 -14.88
CA ALA A 224 14.87 12.37 -15.59
C ALA A 224 14.78 12.49 -17.12
N ALA A 225 14.33 13.65 -17.64
CA ALA A 225 14.35 13.95 -19.08
C ALA A 225 15.78 13.93 -19.68
N ARG A 226 16.82 14.06 -18.86
CA ARG A 226 18.23 14.02 -19.28
C ARG A 226 18.80 12.60 -19.35
N ASP A 227 18.12 11.63 -18.75
CA ASP A 227 18.63 10.27 -18.51
C ASP A 227 17.82 9.18 -19.27
N VAL A 228 17.01 9.59 -20.25
CA VAL A 228 16.12 8.76 -21.11
C VAL A 228 16.82 7.56 -21.77
N GLN A 229 18.16 7.58 -21.89
CA GLN A 229 18.94 6.47 -22.48
C GLN A 229 19.26 5.35 -21.49
N VAL A 230 18.97 5.53 -20.19
CA VAL A 230 19.17 4.50 -19.16
C VAL A 230 17.89 3.64 -19.09
N PRO A 231 18.02 2.29 -19.00
CA PRO A 231 16.87 1.41 -18.85
C PRO A 231 15.92 1.85 -17.74
N ASP A 232 14.62 1.67 -17.95
CA ASP A 232 13.53 1.94 -16.99
C ASP A 232 13.32 3.41 -16.58
N VAL A 233 14.19 4.34 -16.98
CA VAL A 233 14.00 5.79 -16.73
C VAL A 233 12.79 6.35 -17.46
N ASP A 234 12.48 5.83 -18.65
CA ASP A 234 11.29 6.24 -19.41
C ASP A 234 9.97 6.01 -18.64
N GLU A 235 9.89 4.91 -17.88
CA GLU A 235 8.73 4.62 -17.03
C GLU A 235 8.67 5.59 -15.85
N LEU A 236 9.80 5.89 -15.20
CA LEU A 236 9.88 6.89 -14.13
C LEU A 236 9.49 8.29 -14.63
N VAL A 237 9.92 8.67 -15.83
CA VAL A 237 9.54 9.95 -16.46
C VAL A 237 8.04 9.98 -16.73
N ALA A 238 7.47 8.89 -17.26
CA ALA A 238 6.04 8.80 -17.51
C ALA A 238 5.24 8.97 -16.22
N VAL A 239 5.67 8.31 -15.13
CA VAL A 239 5.13 8.46 -13.76
C VAL A 239 5.22 9.91 -13.29
N ALA A 240 6.41 10.51 -13.35
CA ALA A 240 6.65 11.84 -12.81
C ALA A 240 5.80 12.93 -13.49
N ARG A 241 5.59 12.82 -14.81
CA ARG A 241 4.85 13.81 -15.60
C ARG A 241 3.40 14.00 -15.17
N HIS A 242 2.71 12.95 -14.73
CA HIS A 242 1.31 13.06 -14.30
C HIS A 242 1.13 13.07 -12.78
N ALA A 243 2.15 12.69 -12.02
CA ALA A 243 2.05 12.56 -10.58
C ALA A 243 1.80 13.91 -9.87
N VAL A 244 2.33 15.04 -10.33
CA VAL A 244 2.02 16.36 -9.74
C VAL A 244 0.54 16.72 -9.87
N PRO A 245 -0.08 16.73 -11.08
CA PRO A 245 -1.51 16.92 -11.24
C PRO A 245 -2.38 15.98 -10.39
N VAL A 246 -1.99 14.70 -10.28
CA VAL A 246 -2.71 13.71 -9.45
C VAL A 246 -2.64 14.10 -7.97
N LEU A 247 -1.47 14.49 -7.47
CA LEU A 247 -1.31 14.95 -6.09
C LEU A 247 -2.12 16.23 -5.81
N ASP A 248 -2.20 17.14 -6.78
CA ASP A 248 -3.01 18.35 -6.66
C ASP A 248 -4.51 18.05 -6.62
N TRP A 249 -4.98 17.17 -7.50
CA TRP A 249 -6.36 16.70 -7.50
C TRP A 249 -6.73 16.01 -6.17
N CYS A 250 -5.88 15.10 -5.68
CA CYS A 250 -6.10 14.43 -4.40
C CYS A 250 -6.07 15.39 -3.20
N ALA A 251 -5.19 16.40 -3.21
CA ALA A 251 -5.14 17.42 -2.15
C ALA A 251 -6.41 18.29 -2.11
N GLY A 252 -7.12 18.42 -3.24
CA GLY A 252 -8.39 19.13 -3.35
C GLY A 252 -9.61 18.35 -2.85
N TYR A 253 -9.45 17.11 -2.38
CA TYR A 253 -10.59 16.35 -1.81
C TYR A 253 -11.11 17.01 -0.53
N PRO A 254 -12.42 17.31 -0.46
CA PRO A 254 -12.99 17.96 0.72
C PRO A 254 -12.91 17.04 1.94
N ALA A 255 -12.78 17.65 3.11
CA ALA A 255 -12.93 16.92 4.36
C ALA A 255 -14.34 16.30 4.44
N PRO A 256 -14.50 15.13 5.11
CA PRO A 256 -15.80 14.49 5.18
C PRO A 256 -16.79 15.29 6.03
N GLU A 257 -17.97 15.56 5.48
CA GLU A 257 -19.06 16.32 6.12
C GLU A 257 -20.05 15.41 6.86
N LEU A 258 -19.72 15.04 8.11
CA LEU A 258 -20.49 14.05 8.85
C LEU A 258 -21.73 14.64 9.57
N ASP A 259 -22.92 14.08 9.34
CA ASP A 259 -24.15 14.31 10.10
C ASP A 259 -24.25 13.43 11.36
N LEU A 260 -23.76 13.97 12.48
CA LEU A 260 -23.78 13.28 13.77
C LEU A 260 -25.11 13.44 14.53
N SER A 261 -26.18 13.94 13.91
CA SER A 261 -27.47 14.24 14.58
C SER A 261 -28.10 13.00 15.23
N TYR A 262 -28.09 11.87 14.53
CA TYR A 262 -28.60 10.59 15.04
C TYR A 262 -27.80 10.10 16.27
N LEU A 263 -26.46 10.11 16.22
CA LEU A 263 -25.63 9.70 17.36
C LEU A 263 -25.88 10.59 18.59
N LYS A 264 -26.11 11.89 18.38
CA LYS A 264 -26.50 12.82 19.46
C LYS A 264 -27.87 12.45 20.04
N ALA A 265 -28.84 12.09 19.20
CA ALA A 265 -30.17 11.66 19.64
C ALA A 265 -30.12 10.33 20.41
N GLN A 266 -29.43 9.33 19.86
CA GLN A 266 -29.21 8.03 20.50
C GLN A 266 -28.53 8.18 21.87
N ARG A 267 -27.52 9.05 21.98
CA ARG A 267 -26.86 9.31 23.25
C ARG A 267 -27.78 9.95 24.29
N ARG A 268 -28.67 10.87 23.89
CA ARG A 268 -29.69 11.46 24.80
C ARG A 268 -30.69 10.41 25.27
N ARG A 269 -31.06 9.47 24.40
CA ARG A 269 -31.90 8.32 24.72
C ARG A 269 -31.23 7.37 25.69
N ASP A 270 -30.00 6.93 25.38
CA ASP A 270 -29.22 6.02 26.23
C ASP A 270 -29.01 6.59 27.64
N LEU A 271 -28.80 7.92 27.74
CA LEU A 271 -28.70 8.62 29.01
C LEU A 271 -30.01 8.56 29.81
N ARG A 272 -31.17 8.75 29.15
CA ARG A 272 -32.50 8.68 29.78
C ARG A 272 -32.90 7.28 30.18
N GLU A 273 -32.55 6.27 29.37
CA GLU A 273 -32.84 4.86 29.63
C GLU A 273 -31.84 4.20 30.60
N GLY A 274 -30.89 4.97 31.17
CA GLY A 274 -29.87 4.44 32.09
C GLY A 274 -28.87 3.47 31.44
N ARG A 275 -28.75 3.46 30.11
CA ARG A 275 -27.88 2.57 29.33
C ARG A 275 -26.45 3.11 29.27
N LEU A 276 -25.80 3.21 30.43
CA LEU A 276 -24.47 3.84 30.57
C LEU A 276 -23.36 3.20 29.71
N ARG A 277 -23.44 1.88 29.46
CA ARG A 277 -22.49 1.17 28.57
C ARG A 277 -22.62 1.63 27.12
N THR A 278 -23.85 1.84 26.63
CA THR A 278 -24.12 2.32 25.27
C THR A 278 -23.84 3.82 25.16
N PHE A 279 -24.12 4.59 26.21
CA PHE A 279 -23.79 6.01 26.30
C PHE A 279 -22.28 6.31 26.18
N ALA A 280 -21.44 5.55 26.90
CA ALA A 280 -19.98 5.72 26.84
C ALA A 280 -19.39 5.31 25.48
N ARG A 281 -20.07 4.37 24.81
CA ARG A 281 -19.76 3.89 23.46
C ARG A 281 -20.09 4.95 22.39
N ASN A 282 -21.24 5.61 22.50
CA ASN A 282 -21.74 6.57 21.50
C ASN A 282 -21.14 7.98 21.65
N ASN A 283 -19.82 8.14 21.48
CA ASN A 283 -19.16 9.45 21.49
C ASN A 283 -19.01 10.04 20.06
N PRO A 284 -19.79 11.08 19.68
CA PRO A 284 -19.77 11.64 18.34
C PRO A 284 -18.41 12.22 17.93
N ALA A 285 -17.65 12.79 18.88
CA ALA A 285 -16.35 13.40 18.58
C ALA A 285 -15.33 12.35 18.14
N ARG A 286 -15.27 11.23 18.86
CA ARG A 286 -14.39 10.09 18.53
C ARG A 286 -14.77 9.44 17.20
N TYR A 287 -16.08 9.39 16.92
CA TYR A 287 -16.61 8.89 15.65
C TYR A 287 -16.14 9.74 14.47
N ALA A 288 -16.32 11.05 14.58
CA ALA A 288 -15.91 12.00 13.56
C ALA A 288 -14.40 11.98 13.33
N GLU A 289 -13.60 11.85 14.39
CA GLU A 289 -12.15 11.73 14.30
C GLU A 289 -11.72 10.46 13.56
N THR A 290 -12.34 9.32 13.88
CA THR A 290 -12.06 8.02 13.24
C THR A 290 -12.43 8.05 11.76
N ALA A 291 -13.62 8.56 11.42
CA ALA A 291 -14.07 8.69 10.03
C ALA A 291 -13.18 9.63 9.22
N ARG A 292 -12.78 10.78 9.80
CA ARG A 292 -11.82 11.71 9.17
C ARG A 292 -10.45 11.08 8.97
N ALA A 293 -9.96 10.31 9.93
CA ALA A 293 -8.70 9.60 9.82
C ALA A 293 -8.76 8.54 8.71
N ALA A 294 -9.84 7.77 8.65
CA ALA A 294 -10.07 6.76 7.61
C ALA A 294 -10.18 7.39 6.22
N HIS A 295 -10.96 8.47 6.06
CA HIS A 295 -11.08 9.23 4.81
C HIS A 295 -9.70 9.73 4.34
N ARG A 296 -8.93 10.41 5.20
CA ARG A 296 -7.58 10.90 4.84
C ARG A 296 -6.62 9.77 4.49
N ARG A 297 -6.80 8.59 5.08
CA ARG A 297 -6.00 7.40 4.77
C ARG A 297 -6.37 6.84 3.39
N THR A 298 -7.65 6.82 3.05
CA THR A 298 -8.16 6.42 1.72
C THR A 298 -7.70 7.38 0.63
N VAL A 299 -7.78 8.70 0.86
CA VAL A 299 -7.26 9.71 -0.09
C VAL A 299 -5.76 9.50 -0.34
N ARG A 300 -4.97 9.23 0.70
CA ARG A 300 -3.53 8.92 0.53
C ARG A 300 -3.28 7.62 -0.24
N MET A 301 -4.07 6.58 0.01
CA MET A 301 -4.00 5.34 -0.77
C MET A 301 -4.36 5.58 -2.24
N LEU A 302 -5.39 6.38 -2.51
CA LEU A 302 -5.76 6.81 -3.86
C LEU A 302 -4.62 7.58 -4.52
N SER A 303 -4.05 8.59 -3.86
CA SER A 303 -2.88 9.35 -4.36
C SER A 303 -1.74 8.41 -4.74
N ARG A 304 -1.36 7.51 -3.84
CA ARG A 304 -0.29 6.54 -4.09
C ARG A 304 -0.61 5.65 -5.29
N SER A 305 -1.83 5.13 -5.36
CA SER A 305 -2.23 4.21 -6.43
C SER A 305 -2.23 4.89 -7.78
N LEU A 306 -2.79 6.10 -7.86
CA LEU A 306 -2.83 6.87 -9.10
C LEU A 306 -1.44 7.36 -9.54
N VAL A 307 -0.56 7.75 -8.61
CA VAL A 307 0.83 8.11 -8.92
C VAL A 307 1.62 6.92 -9.46
N THR A 308 1.41 5.72 -8.90
CA THR A 308 2.15 4.51 -9.30
C THR A 308 1.48 3.72 -10.41
N GLY A 309 0.28 4.14 -10.84
CA GLY A 309 -0.56 3.35 -11.72
C GLY A 309 -0.89 1.98 -11.14
N LEU A 310 -1.04 1.85 -9.81
CA LEU A 310 -1.64 0.66 -9.22
C LEU A 310 -3.16 0.68 -9.47
N PRO A 311 -3.78 -0.48 -9.73
CA PRO A 311 -5.20 -0.53 -10.05
C PRO A 311 -6.10 0.03 -8.94
N VAL A 312 -7.11 0.80 -9.31
CA VAL A 312 -8.12 1.33 -8.39
C VAL A 312 -9.46 0.65 -8.63
N VAL A 313 -9.94 -0.10 -7.63
CA VAL A 313 -11.29 -0.68 -7.63
C VAL A 313 -12.22 0.24 -6.86
N LEU A 314 -13.24 0.76 -7.53
CA LEU A 314 -14.24 1.65 -6.96
C LEU A 314 -15.50 0.86 -6.60
N LEU A 315 -15.91 0.92 -5.34
CA LEU A 315 -17.19 0.40 -4.89
C LEU A 315 -18.15 1.57 -4.64
N LEU A 316 -19.17 1.70 -5.48
CA LEU A 316 -20.25 2.67 -5.30
C LEU A 316 -21.37 2.02 -4.50
N ARG A 317 -21.66 2.55 -3.32
CA ARG A 317 -22.74 2.06 -2.44
C ARG A 317 -23.93 3.00 -2.56
N SER A 318 -25.09 2.45 -2.92
CA SER A 318 -26.34 3.22 -2.99
C SER A 318 -26.75 3.80 -1.64
N PHE A 319 -27.16 5.07 -1.67
CA PHE A 319 -27.74 5.86 -0.57
C PHE A 319 -28.83 5.14 0.25
N GLU A 320 -29.59 4.24 -0.37
CA GLU A 320 -30.82 3.66 0.19
C GLU A 320 -30.63 2.23 0.72
N MET A 321 -29.43 1.65 0.58
CA MET A 321 -29.08 0.43 1.31
C MET A 321 -29.01 0.65 2.83
N VAL A 322 -29.14 1.91 3.28
CA VAL A 322 -29.23 2.24 4.68
C VAL A 322 -30.53 3.00 4.98
N GLU A 323 -31.54 2.23 5.36
CA GLU A 323 -32.90 2.70 5.64
C GLU A 323 -32.96 3.93 6.57
N THR A 324 -33.95 4.76 6.25
CA THR A 324 -34.55 5.79 7.08
C THR A 324 -35.39 5.15 8.17
N SER A 325 -35.20 5.57 9.42
CA SER A 325 -36.08 5.19 10.53
C SER A 325 -36.94 6.38 10.95
N HIS A 326 -38.26 6.18 11.00
CA HIS A 326 -39.13 6.96 11.86
C HIS A 326 -39.42 6.15 13.13
N LEU A 327 -39.22 6.77 14.30
CA LEU A 327 -39.75 6.20 15.55
C LEU A 327 -41.24 6.51 15.57
N GLY A 328 -42.06 5.52 15.22
CA GLY A 328 -43.42 5.49 15.73
C GLY A 328 -43.36 5.51 17.25
N GLU A 329 -44.24 6.29 17.88
CA GLU A 329 -44.51 6.24 19.31
C GLU A 329 -44.62 4.77 19.73
N VAL A 330 -43.62 4.26 20.44
CA VAL A 330 -43.85 3.06 21.23
C VAL A 330 -44.79 3.51 22.33
N LEU A 331 -46.05 3.12 22.17
CA LEU A 331 -47.09 3.15 23.19
C LEU A 331 -46.48 2.76 24.54
N ILE A 332 -46.17 3.76 25.37
CA ILE A 332 -46.33 3.84 26.83
C ILE A 332 -45.66 5.15 27.31
N SER A 333 -46.50 6.04 27.86
CA SER A 333 -46.20 7.08 28.88
C SER A 333 -45.74 8.48 28.44
N ASP A 334 -46.72 9.39 28.32
CA ASP A 334 -46.76 10.75 28.90
C ASP A 334 -45.43 11.50 29.12
N ALA A 335 -44.69 11.78 28.05
CA ALA A 335 -43.61 12.77 28.06
C ALA A 335 -43.87 13.85 26.99
N PRO A 336 -43.95 15.15 27.37
CA PRO A 336 -44.19 16.21 26.41
C PRO A 336 -42.91 16.50 25.62
N GLY A 337 -43.01 16.42 24.29
CA GLY A 337 -42.16 17.16 23.34
C GLY A 337 -40.74 16.62 23.13
N GLY A 338 -40.57 15.74 22.16
CA GLY A 338 -39.27 15.45 21.54
C GLY A 338 -39.34 14.24 20.63
N GLN A 339 -39.46 14.46 19.32
CA GLN A 339 -39.26 13.39 18.35
C GLN A 339 -37.79 12.95 18.42
N GLU A 340 -37.54 11.75 18.94
CA GLU A 340 -36.26 11.08 18.82
C GLU A 340 -36.26 10.18 17.61
N PHE A 341 -35.18 10.19 16.86
CA PHE A 341 -34.99 9.35 15.67
C PHE A 341 -33.92 8.32 15.99
N VAL A 342 -34.16 7.04 15.65
CA VAL A 342 -33.16 5.97 15.83
C VAL A 342 -33.04 5.10 14.58
N ARG A 343 -31.94 5.30 13.83
CA ARG A 343 -31.64 4.62 12.56
C ARG A 343 -31.28 3.16 12.82
N ARG A 344 -32.00 2.23 12.18
CA ARG A 344 -31.71 0.79 12.26
C ARG A 344 -31.05 0.34 10.97
N ILE A 345 -29.92 -0.36 11.09
CA ILE A 345 -29.16 -0.89 9.97
C ILE A 345 -29.75 -2.25 9.58
N ALA A 346 -30.26 -2.37 8.36
CA ALA A 346 -30.49 -3.68 7.77
C ALA A 346 -29.12 -4.31 7.49
N VAL A 347 -28.82 -5.43 8.14
CA VAL A 347 -27.64 -6.24 7.81
C VAL A 347 -27.87 -6.80 6.41
N THR A 348 -27.12 -6.32 5.43
CA THR A 348 -27.27 -6.71 4.02
C THR A 348 -26.59 -8.05 3.77
N ARG A 349 -27.15 -8.86 2.86
CA ARG A 349 -26.63 -10.22 2.61
C ARG A 349 -25.31 -10.20 1.84
N GLY A 350 -24.94 -9.07 1.23
CA GLY A 350 -23.75 -8.89 0.41
C GLY A 350 -22.51 -8.44 1.18
N GLY A 351 -22.62 -8.12 2.48
CA GLY A 351 -21.48 -7.76 3.33
C GLY A 351 -20.30 -8.74 3.22
N PRO A 352 -20.50 -10.07 3.40
CA PRO A 352 -19.42 -11.05 3.28
C PRO A 352 -18.76 -11.10 1.90
N LEU A 353 -19.50 -10.84 0.83
CA LEU A 353 -18.95 -10.78 -0.53
C LEU A 353 -18.04 -9.55 -0.69
N VAL A 354 -18.52 -8.40 -0.22
CA VAL A 354 -17.79 -7.15 -0.26
C VAL A 354 -16.53 -7.19 0.62
N ASP A 355 -16.60 -7.82 1.80
CA ASP A 355 -15.44 -8.08 2.67
C ASP A 355 -14.41 -8.99 2.01
N ARG A 356 -14.86 -10.03 1.30
CA ARG A 356 -13.96 -10.90 0.51
C ARG A 356 -13.29 -10.14 -0.62
N LEU A 357 -14.00 -9.27 -1.32
CA LEU A 357 -13.43 -8.42 -2.37
C LEU A 357 -12.37 -7.48 -1.78
N GLY A 358 -12.67 -6.79 -0.68
CA GLY A 358 -11.74 -5.91 0.04
C GLY A 358 -10.56 -6.62 0.71
N SER A 359 -10.63 -7.94 0.87
CA SER A 359 -9.52 -8.78 1.34
C SER A 359 -8.61 -9.23 0.19
N ALA A 360 -9.12 -9.28 -1.04
CA ALA A 360 -8.39 -9.74 -2.22
C ALA A 360 -7.70 -8.58 -2.97
N VAL A 361 -8.33 -7.41 -3.03
CA VAL A 361 -7.83 -6.19 -3.70
C VAL A 361 -8.14 -4.95 -2.86
N ASP A 362 -7.38 -3.88 -3.06
CA ASP A 362 -7.66 -2.60 -2.41
C ASP A 362 -8.90 -1.95 -3.08
N VAL A 363 -10.03 -1.98 -2.36
CA VAL A 363 -11.31 -1.43 -2.79
C VAL A 363 -11.59 -0.11 -2.09
N VAL A 364 -11.80 0.95 -2.87
CA VAL A 364 -12.26 2.27 -2.40
C VAL A 364 -13.78 2.22 -2.27
N SER A 365 -14.27 2.17 -1.03
CA SER A 365 -15.71 2.22 -0.74
C SER A 365 -16.18 3.66 -0.70
N VAL A 366 -16.89 4.08 -1.73
CA VAL A 366 -17.48 5.42 -1.78
C VAL A 366 -18.86 5.37 -1.13
N SER A 367 -18.99 6.16 -0.08
CA SER A 367 -20.24 6.31 0.66
C SER A 367 -20.48 7.79 0.88
N ASN A 368 -21.73 8.25 0.83
CA ASN A 368 -21.99 9.60 1.27
C ASN A 368 -21.76 9.68 2.78
N ALA A 369 -21.60 10.89 3.31
CA ALA A 369 -21.32 11.04 4.73
C ALA A 369 -22.38 10.34 5.62
N ALA A 370 -23.66 10.45 5.24
CA ALA A 370 -24.77 9.83 5.95
C ALA A 370 -24.79 8.29 5.92
N ALA A 371 -24.31 7.63 4.86
CA ALA A 371 -24.23 6.16 4.75
C ALA A 371 -22.92 5.63 5.33
N GLY A 372 -21.82 6.36 5.13
CA GLY A 372 -20.52 6.06 5.74
C GLY A 372 -20.53 6.07 7.26
N GLU A 373 -21.40 6.89 7.85
CA GLU A 373 -21.72 6.92 9.26
C GLU A 373 -22.40 5.66 9.80
N LEU A 374 -22.90 4.76 8.95
CA LEU A 374 -23.57 3.54 9.40
C LEU A 374 -22.62 2.34 9.33
N GLU A 375 -21.53 2.46 8.56
CA GLU A 375 -20.49 1.44 8.45
C GLU A 375 -19.64 1.31 9.71
N LEU A 376 -19.41 2.40 10.46
CA LEU A 376 -18.59 2.35 11.68
C LEU A 376 -19.41 1.95 12.93
N ASP A 377 -20.73 1.76 12.81
CA ASP A 377 -21.66 1.28 13.86
C ASP A 377 -21.91 -0.25 13.76
N ALA A 378 -21.61 -0.87 12.62
CA ALA A 378 -22.03 -2.24 12.29
C ALA A 378 -21.30 -3.39 13.04
N VAL A 379 -20.36 -3.14 13.95
CA VAL A 379 -19.64 -4.21 14.66
C VAL A 379 -19.66 -4.00 16.17
N GLY A 380 -20.63 -4.65 16.81
CA GLY A 380 -20.91 -4.62 18.26
C GLY A 380 -19.83 -5.19 19.20
N THR A 381 -18.57 -5.28 18.78
CA THR A 381 -17.45 -5.67 19.67
C THR A 381 -16.25 -4.74 19.59
N ASP A 382 -16.00 -4.04 18.47
CA ASP A 382 -14.87 -3.11 18.31
C ASP A 382 -15.30 -1.85 17.54
N PHE A 383 -15.34 -0.71 18.23
CA PHE A 383 -15.68 0.58 17.63
C PHE A 383 -14.73 0.94 16.46
N GLY A 384 -15.29 1.43 15.36
CA GLY A 384 -14.54 2.28 14.42
C GLY A 384 -13.67 1.58 13.38
N ARG A 385 -13.87 0.28 13.13
CA ARG A 385 -13.27 -0.35 11.95
C ARG A 385 -14.27 -0.26 10.79
N PRO A 386 -13.95 0.47 9.71
CA PRO A 386 -14.76 0.37 8.51
C PRO A 386 -14.77 -1.10 8.06
N THR A 387 -15.94 -1.60 7.64
CA THR A 387 -16.10 -2.97 7.12
C THR A 387 -15.12 -3.23 5.98
N LEU A 388 -14.88 -2.20 5.17
CA LEU A 388 -13.84 -2.17 4.15
C LEU A 388 -12.63 -1.34 4.57
N ARG A 389 -11.46 -1.74 4.08
CA ARG A 389 -10.17 -1.14 4.44
C ARG A 389 -10.04 0.35 4.05
N TRP A 390 -10.75 0.80 3.00
CA TRP A 390 -10.57 2.13 2.40
C TRP A 390 -11.90 2.85 2.15
N PRO A 391 -12.56 3.39 3.19
CA PRO A 391 -13.78 4.18 3.01
C PRO A 391 -13.46 5.61 2.55
N LEU A 392 -14.23 6.12 1.59
CA LEU A 392 -14.18 7.49 1.09
C LEU A 392 -15.55 8.13 1.28
N TYR A 393 -15.62 9.09 2.21
CA TYR A 393 -16.86 9.81 2.53
C TYR A 393 -16.97 11.10 1.72
N LEU A 394 -18.03 11.24 0.92
CA LEU A 394 -18.29 12.41 0.09
C LEU A 394 -19.51 13.20 0.59
N ALA A 395 -19.51 14.51 0.34
CA ALA A 395 -20.65 15.39 0.62
C ALA A 395 -21.76 15.20 -0.43
N ASN A 396 -23.02 15.36 -0.01
CA ASN A 396 -24.16 15.17 -0.92
C ASN A 396 -24.19 16.22 -2.05
N ASP A 397 -23.87 17.47 -1.74
CA ASP A 397 -23.97 18.60 -2.68
C ASP A 397 -22.96 18.52 -3.83
N SER A 398 -21.87 17.75 -3.67
CA SER A 398 -20.85 17.50 -4.70
C SER A 398 -20.76 16.03 -5.11
N TRP A 399 -21.74 15.21 -4.72
CA TRP A 399 -21.69 13.76 -4.88
C TRP A 399 -21.43 13.33 -6.33
N LEU A 400 -22.27 13.79 -7.26
CA LEU A 400 -22.20 13.34 -8.66
C LEU A 400 -20.92 13.78 -9.36
N ASP A 401 -20.44 14.99 -9.08
CA ASP A 401 -19.19 15.48 -9.67
C ASP A 401 -18.01 14.64 -9.20
N ARG A 402 -17.94 14.36 -7.88
CA ARG A 402 -16.87 13.54 -7.29
C ARG A 402 -16.96 12.07 -7.69
N VAL A 403 -18.16 11.50 -7.78
CA VAL A 403 -18.35 10.14 -8.30
C VAL A 403 -17.94 10.08 -9.77
N ALA A 404 -18.27 11.08 -10.58
CA ALA A 404 -17.84 11.12 -11.98
C ALA A 404 -16.31 11.18 -12.13
N GLU A 405 -15.63 11.97 -11.29
CA GLU A 405 -14.16 12.00 -11.24
C GLU A 405 -13.58 10.62 -10.87
N LEU A 406 -14.12 9.98 -9.83
CA LEU A 406 -13.68 8.66 -9.37
C LEU A 406 -13.94 7.57 -10.42
N VAL A 407 -15.11 7.57 -11.05
CA VAL A 407 -15.47 6.66 -12.16
C VAL A 407 -14.53 6.86 -13.35
N ALA A 408 -14.08 8.08 -13.62
CA ALA A 408 -13.16 8.34 -14.70
C ALA A 408 -11.80 7.68 -14.44
N VAL A 409 -11.28 7.74 -13.21
CA VAL A 409 -9.94 7.22 -12.86
C VAL A 409 -9.93 5.75 -12.41
N ALA A 410 -11.08 5.18 -12.03
CA ALA A 410 -11.17 3.79 -11.60
C ALA A 410 -10.86 2.82 -12.75
N ASP A 411 -10.23 1.68 -12.45
CA ASP A 411 -10.01 0.59 -13.40
C ASP A 411 -11.21 -0.36 -13.45
N VAL A 412 -11.83 -0.60 -12.30
CA VAL A 412 -13.01 -1.44 -12.14
C VAL A 412 -14.02 -0.73 -11.28
N ILE A 413 -15.29 -0.76 -11.70
CA ILE A 413 -16.40 -0.16 -10.96
C ILE A 413 -17.30 -1.29 -10.48
N VAL A 414 -17.57 -1.34 -9.18
CA VAL A 414 -18.54 -2.26 -8.60
C VAL A 414 -19.66 -1.40 -8.02
N MET A 415 -20.85 -1.51 -8.59
CA MET A 415 -22.04 -0.87 -8.05
C MET A 415 -22.76 -1.87 -7.15
N TRP A 416 -22.98 -1.51 -5.88
CA TRP A 416 -23.73 -2.31 -4.93
C TRP A 416 -25.01 -1.58 -4.50
N THR A 417 -26.17 -2.14 -4.89
CA THR A 417 -27.47 -1.49 -4.69
C THR A 417 -28.61 -2.52 -4.58
N SER A 418 -29.75 -2.11 -4.03
CA SER A 418 -30.99 -2.91 -3.94
C SER A 418 -32.16 -2.30 -4.74
N GLN A 419 -32.13 -0.99 -5.01
CA GLN A 419 -33.27 -0.21 -5.49
C GLN A 419 -32.85 0.83 -6.52
N LYS A 420 -33.81 1.23 -7.37
CA LYS A 420 -33.67 2.25 -8.41
C LYS A 420 -34.00 3.63 -7.85
N SER A 421 -33.18 4.10 -6.92
CA SER A 421 -33.29 5.45 -6.37
C SER A 421 -32.84 6.50 -7.39
N ALA A 422 -33.26 7.75 -7.20
CA ALA A 422 -32.79 8.85 -8.05
C ALA A 422 -31.26 8.98 -8.07
N GLY A 423 -30.59 8.76 -6.93
CA GLY A 423 -29.14 8.77 -6.84
C GLY A 423 -28.48 7.62 -7.62
N VAL A 424 -29.03 6.40 -7.51
CA VAL A 424 -28.53 5.23 -8.26
C VAL A 424 -28.70 5.42 -9.77
N VAL A 425 -29.83 5.98 -10.20
CA VAL A 425 -30.05 6.29 -11.62
C VAL A 425 -28.99 7.28 -12.11
N GLN A 426 -28.70 8.34 -11.35
CA GLN A 426 -27.68 9.33 -11.72
C GLN A 426 -26.27 8.72 -11.75
N GLU A 427 -25.92 7.83 -10.81
CA GLU A 427 -24.63 7.11 -10.83
C GLU A 427 -24.50 6.19 -12.05
N LEU A 428 -25.56 5.47 -12.39
CA LEU A 428 -25.63 4.62 -13.60
C LEU A 428 -25.49 5.45 -14.87
N GLU A 429 -26.19 6.58 -14.96
CA GLU A 429 -26.08 7.51 -16.08
C GLU A 429 -24.65 8.08 -16.19
N VAL A 430 -23.98 8.38 -15.08
CA VAL A 430 -22.57 8.81 -15.07
C VAL A 430 -21.66 7.72 -15.64
N ILE A 431 -21.82 6.47 -15.22
CA ILE A 431 -21.03 5.33 -15.73
C ILE A 431 -21.24 5.17 -17.24
N GLN A 432 -22.49 5.22 -17.70
CA GLN A 432 -22.83 5.10 -19.12
C GLN A 432 -22.30 6.27 -19.95
N ARG A 433 -22.50 7.51 -19.48
CA ARG A 433 -22.03 8.74 -20.14
C ARG A 433 -20.51 8.76 -20.32
N LEU A 434 -19.77 8.25 -19.34
CA LEU A 434 -18.32 8.13 -19.40
C LEU A 434 -17.85 6.90 -20.22
N GLY A 435 -18.77 6.12 -20.78
CA GLY A 435 -18.45 4.92 -21.55
C GLY A 435 -17.84 3.80 -20.71
N ARG A 436 -18.02 3.82 -19.38
CA ARG A 436 -17.37 2.90 -18.43
C ARG A 436 -18.21 1.67 -18.08
N ALA A 437 -19.37 1.48 -18.70
CA ALA A 437 -20.23 0.31 -18.45
C ALA A 437 -19.50 -1.03 -18.68
N GLY A 438 -18.62 -1.11 -19.70
CA GLY A 438 -17.81 -2.30 -19.96
C GLY A 438 -16.78 -2.67 -18.88
N ASP A 439 -16.48 -1.73 -17.98
CA ASP A 439 -15.59 -1.92 -16.82
C ASP A 439 -16.37 -2.07 -15.50
N ALA A 440 -17.72 -2.05 -15.58
CA ALA A 440 -18.60 -1.99 -14.43
C ALA A 440 -19.30 -3.34 -14.16
N TYR A 441 -19.39 -3.69 -12.88
CA TYR A 441 -20.12 -4.82 -12.35
C TYR A 441 -21.27 -4.29 -11.47
N ALA A 442 -22.43 -4.92 -11.54
CA ALA A 442 -23.55 -4.62 -10.63
C ALA A 442 -23.81 -5.80 -9.69
N LEU A 443 -23.79 -5.50 -8.39
CA LEU A 443 -24.18 -6.39 -7.30
C LEU A 443 -25.54 -5.92 -6.78
N LEU A 444 -26.58 -6.70 -7.09
CA LEU A 444 -27.95 -6.39 -6.74
C LEU A 444 -28.33 -7.13 -5.47
N GLU A 445 -28.59 -6.43 -4.38
CA GLU A 445 -29.22 -7.06 -3.22
C GLU A 445 -30.66 -7.46 -3.56
N PRO A 446 -31.11 -8.66 -3.15
CA PRO A 446 -32.50 -9.03 -3.29
C PRO A 446 -33.34 -8.02 -2.52
N HIS A 447 -34.27 -7.38 -3.21
CA HIS A 447 -35.23 -6.47 -2.60
C HIS A 447 -35.95 -7.22 -1.48
N VAL A 448 -35.78 -6.76 -0.23
CA VAL A 448 -36.61 -7.22 0.88
C VAL A 448 -37.88 -6.40 0.77
N PRO A 449 -39.04 -7.01 0.41
CA PRO A 449 -40.29 -6.28 0.41
C PRO A 449 -40.52 -5.76 1.82
N ASP A 450 -40.87 -4.48 1.93
CA ASP A 450 -41.11 -3.71 3.14
C ASP A 450 -41.32 -4.60 4.37
N VAL A 451 -40.44 -4.48 5.37
CA VAL A 451 -40.89 -4.78 6.73
C VAL A 451 -42.06 -3.82 6.97
N VAL A 452 -43.29 -4.33 6.85
CA VAL A 452 -44.52 -3.57 7.04
C VAL A 452 -44.46 -2.92 8.43
N TYR A 453 -44.13 -1.64 8.49
CA TYR A 453 -44.34 -0.82 9.68
C TYR A 453 -45.78 -0.29 9.61
N PRO A 454 -46.56 -0.38 10.70
CA PRO A 454 -47.93 0.13 10.71
C PRO A 454 -47.92 1.63 10.41
N ALA A 455 -48.70 2.03 9.40
CA ALA A 455 -48.84 3.41 8.97
C ALA A 455 -49.25 4.34 10.13
N LEU A 456 -48.35 5.25 10.51
CA LEU A 456 -48.67 6.41 11.32
C LEU A 456 -48.15 7.68 10.62
N VAL A 457 -49.06 8.23 9.80
CA VAL A 457 -49.21 9.62 9.34
C VAL A 457 -47.97 10.35 8.78
N GLY A 458 -47.99 10.53 7.46
CA GLY A 458 -47.30 11.61 6.74
C GLY A 458 -46.27 11.11 5.72
N GLN A 459 -46.72 10.85 4.48
CA GLN A 459 -45.93 10.49 3.29
C GLN A 459 -44.61 9.77 3.58
N GLY A 460 -44.69 8.43 3.67
CA GLY A 460 -43.49 7.60 3.49
C GLY A 460 -42.82 7.96 2.15
N PRO A 461 -41.49 7.78 2.04
CA PRO A 461 -40.81 8.00 0.76
C PRO A 461 -41.53 7.22 -0.35
N PRO A 462 -41.62 7.76 -1.57
CA PRO A 462 -42.27 7.08 -2.67
C PRO A 462 -41.69 5.68 -2.82
N ALA A 463 -42.55 4.68 -3.03
CA ALA A 463 -42.11 3.30 -3.27
C ALA A 463 -41.07 3.28 -4.40
N THR A 464 -39.83 2.97 -4.07
CA THR A 464 -38.72 2.89 -5.02
C THR A 464 -38.76 1.54 -5.73
N GLU A 465 -38.73 1.58 -7.07
CA GLU A 465 -38.75 0.37 -7.90
C GLU A 465 -37.50 -0.48 -7.64
N PRO A 466 -37.59 -1.82 -7.53
CA PRO A 466 -36.42 -2.67 -7.39
C PRO A 466 -35.56 -2.61 -8.67
N LEU A 467 -34.23 -2.52 -8.51
CA LEU A 467 -33.32 -2.62 -9.65
C LEU A 467 -33.10 -4.11 -9.96
N LEU A 468 -33.51 -4.55 -11.14
CA LEU A 468 -33.44 -5.96 -11.56
C LEU A 468 -32.31 -6.19 -12.58
N PRO A 469 -31.79 -7.43 -12.71
CA PRO A 469 -30.69 -7.73 -13.63
C PRO A 469 -30.91 -7.34 -15.10
N GLY A 470 -32.17 -7.29 -15.55
CA GLY A 470 -32.55 -6.91 -16.92
C GLY A 470 -32.90 -5.43 -17.10
N ASP A 471 -32.68 -4.57 -16.10
CA ASP A 471 -32.99 -3.14 -16.22
C ASP A 471 -32.15 -2.48 -17.33
N PRO A 472 -32.76 -1.67 -18.22
CA PRO A 472 -32.03 -0.95 -19.27
C PRO A 472 -30.88 -0.07 -18.76
N LEU A 473 -30.93 0.41 -17.52
CA LEU A 473 -29.84 1.18 -16.91
C LEU A 473 -28.57 0.35 -16.65
N LEU A 474 -28.69 -0.98 -16.63
CA LEU A 474 -27.55 -1.90 -16.53
C LEU A 474 -27.07 -2.39 -17.90
N ALA A 475 -27.62 -1.86 -18.99
CA ALA A 475 -27.20 -2.26 -20.33
C ALA A 475 -25.71 -1.96 -20.56
N GLY A 476 -25.00 -2.93 -21.13
CA GLY A 476 -23.56 -2.82 -21.39
C GLY A 476 -22.67 -2.99 -20.17
N PHE A 477 -23.23 -3.21 -18.97
CA PHE A 477 -22.45 -3.64 -17.83
C PHE A 477 -21.76 -4.96 -18.14
N ARG A 478 -20.51 -5.08 -17.69
CA ARG A 478 -19.73 -6.30 -17.92
C ARG A 478 -20.46 -7.52 -17.40
N ARG A 479 -20.99 -7.41 -16.17
CA ARG A 479 -21.89 -8.39 -15.57
C ARG A 479 -22.79 -7.77 -14.49
N VAL A 480 -23.89 -8.47 -14.25
CA VAL A 480 -24.85 -8.19 -13.19
C VAL A 480 -25.08 -9.47 -12.39
N ALA A 481 -25.03 -9.39 -11.06
CA ALA A 481 -25.22 -10.51 -10.14
C ALA A 481 -26.23 -10.15 -9.06
N THR A 482 -27.05 -11.11 -8.61
CA THR A 482 -27.91 -10.93 -7.43
C THR A 482 -27.26 -11.58 -6.22
N VAL A 483 -27.22 -10.86 -5.10
CA VAL A 483 -26.66 -11.34 -3.84
C VAL A 483 -27.52 -12.50 -3.32
N GLY A 484 -26.90 -13.66 -3.12
CA GLY A 484 -27.58 -14.89 -2.70
C GLY A 484 -27.71 -15.94 -3.80
N ASP A 485 -27.41 -15.60 -5.05
CA ASP A 485 -27.27 -16.60 -6.12
C ASP A 485 -26.04 -17.50 -5.84
N PRO A 486 -26.17 -18.83 -5.92
CA PRO A 486 -25.05 -19.74 -5.73
C PRO A 486 -23.90 -19.43 -6.69
N GLY A 487 -22.72 -19.15 -6.15
CA GLY A 487 -21.51 -18.84 -6.92
C GLY A 487 -21.36 -17.38 -7.35
N ALA A 488 -22.37 -16.52 -7.18
CA ALA A 488 -22.27 -15.09 -7.50
C ALA A 488 -21.14 -14.38 -6.75
N ALA A 489 -20.92 -14.78 -5.50
CA ALA A 489 -19.86 -14.25 -4.66
C ALA A 489 -18.45 -14.65 -5.11
N ASP A 490 -18.27 -15.89 -5.57
CA ASP A 490 -16.95 -16.41 -5.94
C ASP A 490 -16.48 -15.82 -7.26
N TRP A 491 -17.34 -15.81 -8.28
CA TRP A 491 -16.90 -15.34 -9.59
C TRP A 491 -16.69 -13.83 -9.65
N VAL A 492 -17.45 -13.01 -8.92
CA VAL A 492 -17.25 -11.55 -8.94
C VAL A 492 -15.88 -11.21 -8.36
N VAL A 493 -15.51 -11.82 -7.23
CA VAL A 493 -14.19 -11.63 -6.63
C VAL A 493 -13.11 -12.11 -7.60
N ASP A 494 -13.23 -13.34 -8.12
CA ASP A 494 -12.24 -13.92 -9.03
C ASP A 494 -12.08 -13.12 -10.32
N GLU A 495 -13.16 -12.60 -10.88
CA GLU A 495 -13.13 -11.84 -12.13
C GLU A 495 -12.58 -10.42 -11.93
N VAL A 496 -12.95 -9.74 -10.84
CA VAL A 496 -12.36 -8.44 -10.49
C VAL A 496 -10.86 -8.60 -10.23
N VAL A 497 -10.46 -9.60 -9.43
CA VAL A 497 -9.05 -9.90 -9.15
C VAL A 497 -8.29 -10.20 -10.45
N ARG A 498 -8.84 -11.06 -11.31
CA ARG A 498 -8.21 -11.39 -12.60
C ARG A 498 -8.09 -10.17 -13.51
N THR A 499 -9.13 -9.33 -13.55
CA THR A 499 -9.11 -8.10 -14.34
C THR A 499 -8.00 -7.18 -13.83
N VAL A 500 -7.97 -6.91 -12.53
CA VAL A 500 -6.92 -6.11 -11.86
C VAL A 500 -5.52 -6.66 -12.13
N GLN A 501 -5.32 -7.98 -12.05
CA GLN A 501 -4.04 -8.65 -12.32
C GLN A 501 -3.64 -8.63 -13.80
N SER A 502 -4.61 -8.56 -14.72
CA SER A 502 -4.35 -8.54 -16.17
C SER A 502 -4.01 -7.14 -16.72
N LEU A 503 -4.30 -6.08 -15.97
CA LEU A 503 -4.04 -4.72 -16.41
C LEU A 503 -2.54 -4.41 -16.31
N GLY A 504 -1.96 -3.88 -17.39
CA GLY A 504 -0.59 -3.37 -17.41
C GLY A 504 -0.49 -1.98 -16.77
N ALA A 505 0.63 -1.67 -16.09
CA ALA A 505 0.83 -0.36 -15.45
C ALA A 505 0.88 0.78 -16.47
N ARG A 506 1.55 0.57 -17.60
CA ARG A 506 1.76 1.60 -18.62
C ARG A 506 0.46 2.17 -19.21
N ASP A 507 -0.46 1.30 -19.64
CA ASP A 507 -1.75 1.73 -20.21
C ASP A 507 -2.60 2.53 -19.19
N ARG A 508 -2.43 2.23 -17.89
CA ARG A 508 -3.10 2.98 -16.82
C ARG A 508 -2.48 4.36 -16.62
N LEU A 509 -1.15 4.45 -16.57
CA LEU A 509 -0.47 5.73 -16.45
C LEU A 509 -0.83 6.67 -17.60
N ASP A 510 -0.94 6.15 -18.83
CA ASP A 510 -1.37 6.93 -19.99
C ASP A 510 -2.82 7.42 -19.86
N ARG A 511 -3.73 6.57 -19.36
CA ARG A 511 -5.13 6.94 -19.08
C ARG A 511 -5.22 8.01 -17.99
N ILE A 512 -4.49 7.84 -16.89
CA ILE A 512 -4.44 8.77 -15.77
C ILE A 512 -3.86 10.11 -16.23
N ALA A 513 -2.79 10.09 -17.03
CA ALA A 513 -2.19 11.30 -17.61
C ALA A 513 -3.17 12.05 -18.52
N ALA A 514 -3.92 11.34 -19.37
CA ALA A 514 -4.94 11.93 -20.22
C ALA A 514 -6.09 12.55 -19.39
N LEU A 515 -6.50 11.88 -18.31
CA LEU A 515 -7.52 12.39 -17.39
C LEU A 515 -7.02 13.60 -16.61
N ALA A 516 -5.78 13.59 -16.12
CA ALA A 516 -5.15 14.70 -15.43
C ALA A 516 -4.99 15.93 -16.34
N ALA A 517 -4.63 15.73 -17.61
CA ALA A 517 -4.56 16.80 -18.60
C ALA A 517 -5.93 17.42 -18.88
N ARG A 518 -6.97 16.59 -19.05
CA ARG A 518 -8.36 17.05 -19.23
C ARG A 518 -8.91 17.72 -17.97
N ALA A 519 -8.51 17.24 -16.80
CA ALA A 519 -8.84 17.89 -15.54
C ALA A 519 -8.23 19.31 -15.50
N GLY A 520 -6.97 19.50 -15.88
CA GLY A 520 -6.37 20.84 -16.00
C GLY A 520 -7.18 21.81 -16.90
N GLU A 521 -7.82 21.29 -17.95
CA GLU A 521 -8.64 22.08 -18.89
C GLU A 521 -10.10 22.30 -18.40
N VAL A 522 -10.66 21.36 -17.63
CA VAL A 522 -12.03 21.42 -17.11
C VAL A 522 -12.12 22.15 -15.76
N TRP A 523 -11.04 22.16 -14.97
CA TRP A 523 -11.00 22.73 -13.61
C TRP A 523 -10.17 24.03 -13.50
N GLY A 524 -9.63 24.54 -14.62
CA GLY A 524 -8.87 25.79 -14.70
C GLY A 524 -9.66 27.02 -15.16
N GLY A 525 -10.99 27.01 -14.99
CA GLY A 525 -11.92 28.10 -15.37
C GLY A 525 -12.56 28.79 -14.19
#